data_AF-A0A0K3A569-F1
#
_entry.id   AF-A0A0K3A569-F1
#
_cell.length_a   1.000
_cell.length_b   1.000
_cell.length_c   1.000
_cell.angle_alpha   90.00
_cell.angle_beta   90.00
_cell.angle_gamma   90.00
#
_symmetry.space_group_name_H-M   'P 1'
#
loop_
_entity.id
_entity.type
_entity.pdbx_description
1 polymer ?
#
loop_
_entity_poly.entity_id
_entity_poly.type
_entity_poly.pdbx_seq_one_letter_code
_entity_poly.pdbx_strand_id
1 'polypeptide(L)' 'MACNRFVFGITLDQADALDGLIRTIAAHGDILAAGTAPYLDPRTLPALGEAIYTAARAARGILDQVGAQALKDMSAR' A
#
# COMPACT_ATOMS: atom_id res chain seq x y z
N MET A 1 -24.36 -1.38 -21.30
CA MET A 1 -23.32 -0.95 -20.33
C MET A 1 -21.97 -1.21 -20.95
N ALA A 2 -21.28 -0.19 -21.45
CA ALA A 2 -19.89 -0.35 -21.89
C ALA A 2 -19.02 -0.50 -20.64
N CYS A 3 -18.32 -1.63 -20.51
CA CYS A 3 -17.35 -1.83 -19.45
C CYS A 3 -16.14 -0.94 -19.77
N ASN A 4 -16.01 0.18 -19.06
CA ASN A 4 -14.88 1.09 -19.20
C ASN A 4 -13.64 0.40 -18.60
N ARG A 5 -13.00 -0.46 -19.41
CA ARG A 5 -11.77 -1.17 -19.02
C ARG A 5 -10.61 -0.18 -19.06
N PHE A 6 -10.27 0.36 -17.89
CA PHE A 6 -9.05 1.13 -17.73
C PHE A 6 -7.86 0.19 -17.69
N VAL A 7 -6.85 0.46 -18.53
CA VAL A 7 -5.57 -0.23 -18.48
C VAL A 7 -4.55 0.76 -17.95
N PHE A 8 -3.92 0.44 -16.82
CA PHE A 8 -2.87 1.25 -16.21
C PHE A 8 -1.55 0.51 -16.30
N GLY A 9 -0.47 1.26 -16.52
CA GLY A 9 0.89 0.73 -16.46
C GLY A 9 1.37 0.76 -15.02
N ILE A 10 2.07 -0.30 -14.60
CA ILE A 10 2.80 -0.35 -13.33
C ILE A 10 4.26 -0.67 -13.65
N THR A 11 5.20 0.06 -13.05
CA THR A 11 6.63 -0.29 -13.16
C THR A 11 6.98 -1.42 -12.20
N LEU A 12 8.08 -2.14 -12.47
CA LEU A 12 8.54 -3.19 -11.56
C LEU A 12 8.89 -2.60 -10.17
N ASP A 13 9.57 -1.46 -10.14
CA ASP A 13 9.91 -0.76 -8.90
C ASP A 13 8.65 -0.38 -8.09
N GLN A 14 7.56 0.03 -8.75
CA GLN A 14 6.29 0.32 -8.09
C GLN A 14 5.63 -0.93 -7.52
N ALA A 15 5.68 -2.04 -8.25
CA ALA A 15 5.16 -3.33 -7.78
C ALA A 15 5.93 -3.84 -6.56
N ASP A 16 7.27 -3.79 -6.62
CA ASP A 16 8.16 -4.22 -5.54
C ASP A 16 8.00 -3.33 -4.30
N ALA A 17 7.92 -2.01 -4.49
CA ALA A 17 7.67 -1.08 -3.41
C ALA A 17 6.30 -1.33 -2.75
N LEU A 18 5.27 -1.63 -3.55
CA LEU A 18 3.94 -1.93 -3.01
C LEU A 18 3.93 -3.23 -2.20
N ASP A 19 4.60 -4.29 -2.67
CA ASP A 19 4.76 -5.55 -1.91
C ASP A 19 5.46 -5.29 -0.57
N GLY A 20 6.57 -4.55 -0.57
CA GLY A 20 7.30 -4.20 0.63
C GLY A 20 6.44 -3.43 1.65
N LEU A 21 5.64 -2.47 1.17
CA LEU A 21 4.73 -1.70 2.01
C LEU A 21 3.60 -2.55 2.60
N ILE A 22 3.01 -3.45 1.81
CA ILE A 22 1.96 -4.37 2.28
C ILE A 22 2.51 -5.31 3.36
N ARG A 23 3.70 -5.88 3.14
CA ARG A 23 4.35 -6.73 4.16
C ARG A 23 4.67 -5.97 5.43
N THR A 24 5.11 -4.72 5.30
CA THR A 24 5.37 -3.84 6.45
C THR A 24 4.10 -3.60 7.26
N ILE A 25 2.98 -3.30 6.59
CA ILE A 25 1.69 -3.11 7.26
C ILE A 25 1.25 -4.40 7.96
N ALA A 26 1.34 -5.54 7.29
CA ALA A 26 0.96 -6.84 7.85
C ALA A 26 1.79 -7.18 9.10
N ALA A 27 3.12 -7.04 9.02
CA ALA A 27 4.01 -7.33 10.15
C ALA A 27 3.69 -6.48 11.39
N HIS A 28 3.43 -5.18 11.23
CA HIS A 28 3.05 -4.32 12.35
C HIS A 28 1.62 -4.60 12.83
N GLY A 29 0.70 -4.95 11.92
CA GLY A 29 -0.66 -5.37 12.25
C GLY A 29 -0.70 -6.67 13.06
N ASP A 30 0.17 -7.64 12.75
CA ASP A 30 0.30 -8.89 13.49
C ASP A 30 0.75 -8.64 14.93
N ILE A 31 1.68 -7.70 15.15
CA ILE A 31 2.11 -7.30 16.51
C ILE A 31 0.95 -6.68 17.28
N LEU A 32 0.11 -5.85 16.63
CA LEU A 32 -1.08 -5.28 17.26
C LEU A 32 -2.14 -6.35 17.59
N ALA A 33 -2.32 -7.34 16.70
CA ALA A 33 -3.32 -8.39 16.87
C ALA A 33 -2.90 -9.44 17.90
N ALA A 34 -1.60 -9.78 17.97
CA ALA A 34 -1.05 -10.75 18.91
C ALA A 34 -0.71 -10.13 20.27
N GLY A 35 -0.41 -8.83 20.31
CA GLY A 35 -0.09 -8.10 21.53
C GLY A 35 -1.32 -7.92 22.41
N THR A 36 -1.29 -8.45 23.63
CA THR A 36 -2.27 -8.05 24.64
C THR A 36 -1.83 -6.72 25.26
N ALA A 37 -2.76 -5.75 25.32
CA ALA A 37 -2.53 -4.39 25.80
C ALA A 37 -1.73 -4.24 27.13
N PRO A 38 -1.78 -5.18 28.10
CA PRO A 38 -0.98 -5.07 29.33
C PRO A 38 0.54 -5.23 29.16
N TYR A 39 1.02 -5.75 28.03
CA TYR A 39 2.46 -6.06 27.82
C TYR A 39 3.16 -5.14 26.83
N LEU A 40 2.44 -4.17 26.25
CA LEU A 40 3.02 -3.18 25.36
C LEU A 40 3.40 -1.93 26.16
N ASP A 41 4.61 -1.43 25.93
CA ASP A 41 5.00 -0.12 26.46
C ASP A 41 4.01 0.94 25.92
N PRO A 42 3.61 1.95 26.72
CA PRO A 42 2.67 3.00 26.28
C PRO A 42 3.10 3.74 25.01
N ARG A 43 4.39 3.72 24.66
CA ARG A 43 4.94 4.32 23.44
C ARG A 43 4.91 3.38 22.23
N THR A 44 4.77 2.07 22.44
CA THR A 44 4.76 1.07 21.37
C THR A 44 3.52 1.18 20.50
N LEU A 45 2.33 1.34 21.09
CA LEU A 45 1.08 1.47 20.31
C LEU A 45 1.09 2.69 19.37
N PRO A 46 1.43 3.92 19.83
CA PRO A 46 1.58 5.06 18.94
C PRO A 46 2.64 4.86 17.84
N ALA A 47 3.78 4.24 18.17
CA ALA A 47 4.85 3.99 17.20
C ALA A 47 4.42 2.99 16.10
N LEU A 48 3.74 1.90 16.46
CA LEU A 48 3.18 0.94 15.51
C LEU A 48 2.11 1.60 14.63
N GLY A 49 1.24 2.43 15.22
CA GLY A 49 0.22 3.18 14.48
C GLY A 49 0.84 4.13 13.45
N GLU A 50 1.88 4.88 13.82
CA GLU A 50 2.59 5.78 12.92
C GLU A 50 3.29 5.03 11.78
N ALA A 51 3.90 3.88 12.08
CA ALA A 51 4.56 3.05 11.08
C ALA A 51 3.56 2.51 10.04
N ILE A 52 2.41 2.00 10.50
CA ILE A 52 1.31 1.54 9.63
C ILE A 52 0.77 2.69 8.78
N TYR A 53 0.49 3.84 9.40
CA TYR A 53 -0.05 5.01 8.71
C TYR A 53 0.91 5.49 7.61
N THR A 54 2.20 5.60 7.92
CA THR A 54 3.24 6.02 6.96
C THR A 54 3.33 5.04 5.79
N ALA A 55 3.34 3.73 6.06
CA ALA A 55 3.38 2.72 5.00
C ALA A 55 2.12 2.76 4.11
N ALA A 56 0.94 2.91 4.72
CA ALA A 56 -0.32 3.02 3.98
C ALA A 56 -0.38 4.29 3.12
N ARG A 57 0.14 5.41 3.63
CA ARG A 57 0.27 6.66 2.88
C ARG A 57 1.19 6.52 1.68
N ALA A 58 2.34 5.86 1.83
CA ALA A 58 3.25 5.58 0.73
C ALA A 58 2.59 4.68 -0.33
N ALA A 59 1.87 3.65 0.09
CA ALA A 59 1.14 2.76 -0.81
C ALA A 59 0.06 3.51 -1.61
N ARG A 60 -0.67 4.42 -0.94
CA ARG A 60 -1.63 5.31 -1.63
C ARG A 60 -0.92 6.17 -2.68
N GLY A 61 0.23 6.74 -2.36
CA GLY A 61 1.01 7.54 -3.33
C GLY A 61 1.41 6.75 -4.58
N ILE A 62 1.80 5.48 -4.44
CA ILE A 62 2.09 4.60 -5.58
C ILE A 62 0.82 4.35 -6.40
N LEU A 63 -0.32 4.06 -5.75
CA LEU A 63 -1.58 3.85 -6.45
C LEU A 63 -2.06 5.09 -7.20
N ASP A 64 -1.83 6.29 -6.66
CA ASP A 64 -2.15 7.54 -7.33
C ASP A 64 -1.26 7.75 -8.57
N GLN A 65 0.03 7.39 -8.50
CA GLN A 65 0.93 7.39 -9.67
C GLN A 65 0.48 6.40 -10.74
N VAL A 66 0.14 5.16 -10.34
CA VAL A 66 -0.41 4.15 -11.26
C VAL A 66 -1.69 4.65 -11.93
N GLY A 67 -2.57 5.32 -11.18
CA GLY A 67 -3.78 5.95 -11.73
C GLY A 67 -3.48 7.04 -12.76
N ALA A 68 -2.35 7.74 -12.66
CA ALA A 68 -1.89 8.69 -13.66
C ALA A 68 -1.20 8.02 -14.88
N GLN A 69 -0.76 6.77 -14.74
CA GLN A 69 -0.11 5.96 -15.78
C GLN A 69 -1.13 5.22 -16.67
N ALA A 70 -2.15 5.93 -17.14
CA ALA A 70 -3.12 5.36 -18.07
C ALA A 70 -2.44 4.93 -19.38
N LEU A 71 -2.52 3.64 -19.71
CA LEU A 71 -2.07 3.13 -20.99
C LEU A 71 -3.12 3.51 -22.02
N LYS A 72 -2.72 4.34 -22.99
CA LYS A 72 -3.55 4.60 -24.16
C LYS A 72 -3.78 3.28 -24.87
N ASP A 73 -5.04 3.02 -25.22
CA ASP A 73 -5.43 1.81 -25.95
C ASP A 73 -4.59 1.70 -27.24
N MET A 74 -3.66 0.74 -27.28
CA MET A 74 -2.76 0.54 -28.42
C MET A 74 -3.44 -0.16 -29.60
N SER A 75 -4.77 -0.31 -29.58
CA SER A 75 -5.56 -0.87 -30.68
C SER A 75 -5.65 0.05 -31.92
N ALA A 76 -5.09 1.26 -31.86
CA ALA A 76 -5.12 2.24 -32.96
C ALA A 76 -3.80 2.34 -33.75
N ARG A 77 -3.07 1.24 -33.93
CA ARG A 77 -1.92 1.15 -34.86
C ARG A 77 -2.06 0.00 -35.83
#